data_AF-K2GHC5-F1
#
_entry.id   AF-K2GHC5-F1
#
_cell.length_a   1.000
_cell.length_b   1.000
_cell.length_c   1.000
_cell.angle_alpha   90.00
_cell.angle_beta   90.00
_cell.angle_gamma   90.00
#
_symmetry.space_group_name_H-M   'P 1'
#
loop_
_entity.id
_entity.type
_entity.pdbx_description
1 polymer ?
#
loop_
_entity_poly.entity_id
_entity_poly.type
_entity_poly.pdbx_seq_one_letter_code
_entity_poly.pdbx_strand_id
1 'polypeptide(L)'
;MDNMDNKKKKIIENIRKWSDELVLKDVEKVLRRLDKSEEKDEETYKYFTEIYDEIFHDLLFEKIKIEHNTKKLLEMLALPVNTRTLLMKERIVKKNFK
;
A
#
# COMPACT_ATOMS: atom_id res chain seq x y z
N MET A 1 -21.51 9.94 3.90
CA MET A 1 -20.04 10.11 4.01
C MET A 1 -19.42 8.72 4.03
N ASP A 2 -18.62 8.35 3.02
CA ASP A 2 -17.92 7.07 3.05
C ASP A 2 -16.80 7.09 4.09
N ASN A 3 -16.98 6.29 5.15
CA ASN A 3 -16.01 6.13 6.22
C ASN A 3 -14.75 5.41 5.69
N MET A 4 -13.58 5.73 6.24
CA MET A 4 -12.28 5.15 5.84
C MET A 4 -12.24 3.62 6.03
N ASP A 5 -12.97 3.11 7.01
CA ASP A 5 -13.13 1.68 7.26
C ASP A 5 -13.89 0.96 6.15
N ASN A 6 -14.92 1.60 5.58
CA ASN A 6 -15.63 1.03 4.43
C ASN A 6 -14.73 0.93 3.21
N LYS A 7 -13.85 1.92 3.00
CA LYS A 7 -12.87 1.88 1.91
C LYS A 7 -11.81 0.79 2.12
N LYS A 8 -11.39 0.56 3.36
CA LYS A 8 -10.43 -0.49 3.70
C LYS A 8 -10.97 -1.87 3.35
N LYS A 9 -12.17 -2.18 3.85
CA LYS A 9 -12.89 -3.42 3.54
C LYS A 9 -13.06 -3.62 2.04
N LYS A 10 -13.40 -2.56 1.32
CA LYS A 10 -13.57 -2.60 -0.13
C LYS A 10 -12.27 -2.93 -0.88
N ILE A 11 -11.14 -2.35 -0.48
CA ILE A 11 -9.83 -2.69 -1.06
C ILE A 11 -9.51 -4.16 -0.83
N ILE A 12 -9.69 -4.67 0.39
CA ILE A 12 -9.46 -6.08 0.74
C ILE A 12 -10.39 -7.02 -0.05
N GLU A 13 -11.66 -6.67 -0.18
CA GLU A 13 -12.59 -7.45 -1.00
C GLU A 13 -12.18 -7.49 -2.47
N ASN A 14 -11.77 -6.36 -3.04
CA ASN A 14 -11.32 -6.31 -4.43
C ASN A 14 -10.03 -7.12 -4.65
N ILE A 15 -9.12 -7.11 -3.66
CA ILE A 15 -7.93 -7.97 -3.62
C ILE A 15 -8.35 -9.45 -3.65
N ARG A 16 -9.28 -9.85 -2.79
CA ARG A 16 -9.78 -11.23 -2.73
C ARG A 16 -10.56 -11.65 -3.99
N LYS A 17 -11.20 -10.70 -4.68
CA LYS A 17 -11.90 -10.91 -5.95
C LYS A 17 -11.00 -10.83 -7.19
N TRP A 18 -9.69 -10.63 -7.00
CA TRP A 18 -8.68 -10.53 -8.06
C TRP A 18 -8.98 -9.42 -9.09
N SER A 19 -9.48 -8.28 -8.60
CA SER A 19 -9.81 -7.14 -9.45
C SER A 19 -8.79 -6.02 -9.29
N ASP A 20 -7.60 -6.22 -9.86
CA ASP A 20 -6.46 -5.30 -9.72
C ASP A 20 -6.80 -3.85 -10.14
N GLU A 21 -7.56 -3.66 -11.22
CA GLU A 21 -8.00 -2.33 -11.67
C GLU A 21 -8.85 -1.63 -10.59
N LEU A 22 -9.74 -2.36 -9.92
CA LEU A 22 -10.56 -1.81 -8.84
C LEU A 22 -9.73 -1.55 -7.58
N VAL A 23 -8.73 -2.41 -7.29
CA VAL A 23 -7.78 -2.20 -6.20
C VAL A 23 -7.02 -0.90 -6.42
N LEU A 24 -6.39 -0.72 -7.58
CA LEU A 24 -5.62 0.48 -7.91
C LEU A 24 -6.47 1.75 -7.82
N LYS A 25 -7.69 1.71 -8.36
CA LYS A 25 -8.63 2.84 -8.31
C LYS A 25 -9.04 3.21 -6.88
N ASP A 26 -9.25 2.23 -6.02
CA ASP A 26 -9.63 2.48 -4.62
C ASP A 26 -8.42 2.94 -3.79
N VAL A 27 -7.22 2.40 -4.04
CA VAL A 27 -5.94 2.88 -3.46
C VAL A 27 -5.70 4.34 -3.83
N GLU A 28 -5.84 4.72 -5.10
CA GLU A 28 -5.64 6.09 -5.57
C GLU A 28 -6.59 7.08 -4.88
N LYS A 29 -7.87 6.72 -4.74
CA LYS A 29 -8.87 7.54 -4.04
C LYS A 29 -8.54 7.73 -2.56
N VAL A 30 -7.93 6.73 -1.92
CA VAL A 30 -7.48 6.84 -0.53
C VAL A 30 -6.29 7.78 -0.45
N LEU A 31 -5.29 7.61 -1.31
CA LEU A 31 -4.11 8.48 -1.34
C LEU A 31 -4.47 9.95 -1.57
N ARG A 32 -5.36 10.25 -2.53
CA ARG A 32 -5.85 11.64 -2.77
C ARG A 32 -6.57 12.25 -1.56
N ARG A 33 -7.15 11.43 -0.68
CA ARG A 33 -7.80 11.89 0.55
C ARG A 33 -6.77 12.14 1.64
N LEU A 34 -5.83 11.22 1.82
CA LEU A 34 -4.77 11.32 2.82
C LEU A 34 -3.76 12.43 2.49
N ASP A 35 -3.56 12.77 1.21
CA ASP A 35 -2.67 13.86 0.79
C ASP A 35 -3.11 15.25 1.29
N LYS A 36 -4.34 15.36 1.81
CA LYS A 36 -4.87 16.57 2.45
C LYS A 36 -4.59 16.64 3.95
N SER A 37 -4.04 15.59 4.56
CA SER A 37 -3.67 15.55 5.98
C SER A 37 -2.28 16.15 6.19
N GLU A 38 -2.07 16.82 7.32
CA GLU A 38 -0.75 17.30 7.75
C GLU A 38 0.19 16.14 8.09
N GLU A 39 -0.36 14.99 8.52
CA GLU A 39 0.38 13.77 8.88
C GLU A 39 0.27 12.69 7.79
N LYS A 40 0.14 13.09 6.52
CA LYS A 40 -0.19 12.19 5.40
C LYS A 40 0.68 10.94 5.29
N ASP A 41 1.98 11.04 5.59
CA ASP A 41 2.91 9.92 5.45
C ASP A 41 2.69 8.87 6.54
N GLU A 42 2.43 9.31 7.79
CA GLU A 42 2.13 8.44 8.92
C GLU A 42 0.73 7.83 8.80
N GLU A 43 -0.27 8.63 8.40
CA GLU A 43 -1.62 8.12 8.13
C GLU A 43 -1.65 7.11 6.98
N THR A 44 -0.90 7.38 5.90
CA THR A 44 -0.75 6.45 4.76
C THR A 44 -0.11 5.15 5.23
N TYR A 45 1.01 5.25 5.95
CA TYR A 45 1.70 4.08 6.48
C TYR A 45 0.75 3.23 7.35
N LYS A 46 0.11 3.84 8.34
CA LYS A 46 -0.81 3.14 9.24
C LYS A 46 -1.97 2.49 8.48
N TYR A 47 -2.60 3.24 7.57
CA TYR A 47 -3.75 2.75 6.82
C TYR A 47 -3.43 1.53 5.95
N PHE A 48 -2.32 1.58 5.20
CA PHE A 48 -1.95 0.50 4.28
C PHE A 48 -1.25 -0.66 4.99
N THR A 49 -0.61 -0.45 6.14
CA THR A 49 -0.11 -1.53 7.01
C THR A 49 -1.25 -2.43 7.44
N GLU A 50 -2.36 -1.85 7.93
CA GLU A 50 -3.52 -2.65 8.34
C GLU A 50 -4.14 -3.46 7.19
N ILE A 51 -4.17 -2.91 5.96
CA ILE A 51 -4.59 -3.66 4.77
C ILE A 51 -3.63 -4.80 4.48
N TYR A 52 -2.33 -4.52 4.48
CA TYR A 52 -1.30 -5.49 4.13
C TYR A 52 -1.26 -6.64 5.14
N ASP A 53 -1.35 -6.35 6.44
CA ASP A 53 -1.39 -7.35 7.50
C ASP A 53 -2.60 -8.28 7.36
N GLU A 54 -3.78 -7.73 7.02
CA GLU A 54 -4.99 -8.53 6.85
C GLU A 54 -4.90 -9.52 5.68
N ILE A 55 -4.23 -9.12 4.59
CA ILE A 55 -4.04 -9.97 3.40
C ILE A 55 -2.74 -10.79 3.44
N PHE A 56 -1.83 -10.52 4.38
CA PHE A 56 -0.48 -11.09 4.38
C PHE A 56 -0.50 -12.61 4.42
N HIS A 57 -1.30 -13.19 5.32
CA HIS A 57 -1.45 -14.64 5.41
C HIS A 57 -2.07 -15.23 4.13
N ASP A 58 -3.06 -14.55 3.54
CA ASP A 58 -3.68 -14.98 2.30
C ASP A 58 -2.66 -14.97 1.14
N LEU A 59 -1.76 -13.99 1.11
CA LEU A 59 -0.64 -13.92 0.15
C LEU A 59 0.42 -14.99 0.39
N LEU A 60 0.82 -15.21 1.65
CA LEU A 60 1.88 -16.15 2.04
C LEU A 60 1.53 -17.58 1.68
N PHE A 61 0.25 -17.96 1.84
CA PHE A 61 -0.27 -19.28 1.50
C PHE A 61 -0.89 -19.36 0.11
N GLU A 62 -0.64 -18.37 -0.75
CA GLU A 62 -1.14 -18.30 -2.14
C GLU A 62 -2.67 -18.48 -2.28
N LYS A 63 -3.43 -18.14 -1.23
CA LYS A 63 -4.90 -18.20 -1.23
C LYS A 63 -5.53 -17.13 -2.12
N ILE A 64 -4.80 -16.05 -2.37
CA ILE A 64 -5.18 -14.97 -3.28
C ILE A 64 -4.08 -14.76 -4.31
N LYS A 65 -4.49 -14.54 -5.57
CA LYS A 65 -3.60 -14.17 -6.66
C LYS A 65 -3.76 -12.69 -6.93
N ILE A 66 -2.69 -11.94 -6.74
CA ILE A 66 -2.62 -10.53 -7.10
C ILE A 66 -1.47 -10.30 -8.05
N GLU A 67 -1.62 -9.32 -8.94
CA GLU A 67 -0.53 -8.95 -9.83
C GLU A 67 0.70 -8.45 -9.05
N HIS A 68 1.89 -8.75 -9.59
CA HIS A 68 3.16 -8.38 -8.96
C HIS A 68 3.27 -6.87 -8.67
N ASN A 69 2.76 -6.04 -9.57
CA ASN A 69 2.81 -4.59 -9.42
C ASN A 69 1.87 -4.09 -8.32
N THR A 70 0.66 -4.63 -8.22
CA THR A 70 -0.30 -4.32 -7.15
C THR A 70 0.26 -4.75 -5.79
N LYS A 71 0.83 -5.96 -5.71
CA LYS A 71 1.51 -6.47 -4.51
C LYS A 71 2.59 -5.51 -4.04
N LYS A 72 3.49 -5.15 -4.94
CA LYS A 72 4.63 -4.28 -4.66
C LYS A 72 4.18 -2.89 -4.23
N LEU A 73 3.11 -2.36 -4.82
CA LEU A 73 2.54 -1.08 -4.39
C LEU A 73 2.03 -1.16 -2.95
N LEU A 74 1.23 -2.18 -2.61
CA LEU A 74 0.70 -2.36 -1.25
C LEU A 74 1.84 -2.53 -0.23
N GLU A 75 2.85 -3.33 -0.56
CA GLU A 75 4.08 -3.47 0.25
C GLU A 75 4.76 -2.12 0.46
N MET A 76 4.98 -1.35 -0.61
CA MET A 76 5.63 -0.04 -0.51
C MET A 76 4.81 0.98 0.30
N LEU A 77 3.48 0.88 0.27
CA LEU A 77 2.57 1.71 1.06
C LEU A 77 2.55 1.32 2.55
N ALA A 78 2.77 0.04 2.84
CA ALA A 78 2.87 -0.51 4.19
C ALA A 78 4.30 -0.45 4.78
N LEU A 79 5.31 0.03 4.04
CA LEU A 79 6.65 0.19 4.58
C LEU A 79 6.77 1.48 5.42
N PRO A 80 7.45 1.44 6.58
CA PRO A 80 7.70 2.63 7.39
C PRO A 80 8.43 3.71 6.57
N VAL A 81 8.09 4.97 6.79
CA VAL A 81 8.63 6.13 6.06
C VAL A 81 10.17 6.15 6.09
N ASN A 82 10.78 5.83 7.23
CA ASN A 82 12.25 5.72 7.37
C ASN A 82 12.87 4.67 6.42
N THR A 83 12.16 3.58 6.13
CA THR A 83 12.61 2.52 5.21
C THR A 83 12.57 2.99 3.75
N ARG A 84 11.59 3.83 3.37
CA ARG A 84 11.59 4.50 2.05
C ARG A 84 12.79 5.42 1.90
N THR A 85 13.10 6.20 2.93
CA THR A 85 14.27 7.08 2.96
C THR A 85 15.57 6.28 2.90
N LEU A 86 15.66 5.12 3.56
CA LEU A 86 16.81 4.21 3.50
C LEU A 86 17.03 3.66 2.09
N LEU A 87 16.00 3.14 1.42
CA LEU A 87 16.11 2.64 0.04
C LEU A 87 16.44 3.76 -0.97
N MET A 88 15.91 4.97 -0.76
CA MET A 88 16.29 6.15 -1.54
C MET A 88 17.74 6.56 -1.28
N LYS A 89 18.20 6.56 -0.02
CA LYS A 89 19.60 6.84 0.35
C LYS A 89 20.54 5.82 -0.27
N GLU A 90 20.23 4.53 -0.22
CA GLU A 90 21.04 3.48 -0.86
C GLU A 90 21.14 3.65 -2.39
N ARG A 91 20.05 4.08 -3.05
CA ARG A 91 20.08 4.39 -4.49
C ARG A 91 20.98 5.58 -4.82
N ILE A 92 21.04 6.60 -3.97
CA ILE A 92 21.92 7.76 -4.14
C ILE A 92 23.39 7.36 -3.96
N VAL A 93 23.69 6.56 -2.92
CA VAL A 93 25.05 6.07 -2.66
C VAL A 93 25.56 5.20 -3.82
N LYS A 94 24.74 4.27 -4.34
CA LYS A 94 25.14 3.42 -5.48
C LYS A 94 25.35 4.18 -6.80
N LYS A 95 24.75 5.36 -6.98
CA LYS A 95 24.85 6.16 -8.21
C LYS A 95 26.07 7.09 -8.21
N ASN A 96 26.56 7.48 -7.03
CA ASN A 96 27.64 8.46 -6.88
C ASN A 96 29.02 7.85 -6.54
N PHE A 97 29.09 6.54 -6.27
CA PHE A 97 30.35 5.83 -5.99
C PHE A 97 30.63 4.74 -7.03
N LYS A 98 30.50 5.09 -8.31
CA LYS A 98 30.93 4.24 -9.44
C LYS A 98 32.09 4.90 -10.18
#